data_AF-A0A819F0T3-F1
#
_entry.id   AF-A0A819F0T3-F1
#
_cell.length_a   1.000
_cell.length_b   1.000
_cell.length_c   1.000
_cell.angle_alpha   90.00
_cell.angle_beta   90.00
_cell.angle_gamma   90.00
#
_symmetry.space_group_name_H-M   'P 1'
#
loop_
_entity.id
_entity.type
_entity.pdbx_description
1 polymer ?
#
loop_
_entity_poly.entity_id
_entity_poly.type
_entity_poly.pdbx_seq_one_letter_code
_entity_poly.pdbx_strand_id
1 'polypeptide(L)'
;MLAASQERIFFDLTIAENIAYGLENVGLGDIISAARSANIHEFIEQFSQGYETRIVQEVLEQARLEDPSRTSLIIAHRLSTIRSCDLTCVFDKGHIIEGGTHIELTQRRGAYYKMLNQNNLQ
;
A
#
# COMPACT_ATOMS: atom_id res chain seq x y z
N MET A 1 6.58 -16.09 -4.05
CA MET A 1 6.56 -14.98 -5.02
C MET A 1 5.11 -14.58 -5.25
N LEU A 2 4.64 -13.49 -4.63
CA LEU A 2 3.38 -12.89 -5.03
C LEU A 2 3.68 -12.02 -6.26
N ALA A 3 3.63 -12.62 -7.44
CA ALA A 3 3.51 -11.83 -8.65
C ALA A 3 2.06 -11.37 -8.72
N ALA A 4 1.80 -10.09 -8.40
CA ALA A 4 0.53 -9.45 -8.67
C ALA A 4 0.36 -9.27 -10.19
N SER A 5 0.11 -10.38 -10.87
CA SER A 5 -0.29 -10.46 -12.26
C SER A 5 -1.80 -10.68 -12.26
N GLN A 6 -2.55 -9.68 -12.76
CA GLN A 6 -3.93 -9.66 -13.27
C GLN A 6 -4.69 -8.41 -12.74
N GLU A 7 -5.37 -7.71 -13.65
CA GLU A 7 -5.97 -6.36 -13.55
C GLU A 7 -6.94 -6.16 -12.37
N ARG A 8 -6.42 -5.96 -11.16
CA ARG A 8 -7.13 -5.24 -10.09
C ARG A 8 -6.22 -4.12 -9.60
N ILE A 9 -6.35 -2.95 -10.22
CA ILE A 9 -5.59 -1.76 -9.85
C ILE A 9 -6.23 -1.18 -8.60
N PHE A 10 -6.02 -1.83 -7.45
CA PHE A 10 -6.17 -1.11 -6.19
C PHE A 10 -4.99 -0.16 -6.10
N PHE A 11 -5.28 1.13 -6.18
CA PHE A 11 -4.28 2.13 -5.90
C PHE A 11 -3.95 2.06 -4.41
N ASP A 12 -2.70 2.40 -4.06
CA ASP A 12 -2.33 2.63 -2.68
C ASP A 12 -2.99 3.91 -2.16
N LEU A 13 -4.28 3.76 -1.86
CA LEU A 13 -5.28 4.73 -1.42
C LEU A 13 -6.20 4.00 -0.43
N THR A 14 -7.06 4.73 0.27
CA THR A 14 -8.12 4.14 1.09
C THR A 14 -9.18 3.47 0.23
N ILE A 15 -10.05 2.66 0.82
CA ILE A 15 -11.19 2.07 0.11
C ILE A 15 -12.12 3.17 -0.41
N ALA A 16 -12.39 4.22 0.38
CA ALA A 16 -13.17 5.38 -0.07
C ALA A 16 -12.56 6.04 -1.30
N GLU A 17 -11.26 6.32 -1.28
CA GLU A 17 -10.53 6.95 -2.38
C GLU A 17 -10.50 6.07 -3.64
N ASN A 18 -10.44 4.74 -3.49
CA ASN A 18 -10.55 3.82 -4.63
C ASN A 18 -11.97 3.79 -5.22
N ILE A 19 -13.02 3.87 -4.40
CA ILE A 19 -14.42 3.92 -4.88
C ILE A 19 -14.71 5.26 -5.57
N ALA A 20 -14.21 6.36 -5.03
CA ALA A 20 -14.35 7.70 -5.61
C ALA A 20 -13.35 7.98 -6.75
N TYR A 21 -12.54 7.00 -7.15
CA TYR A 21 -11.46 7.22 -8.10
C TYR A 21 -11.99 7.72 -9.45
N GLY A 22 -11.45 8.85 -9.92
CA GLY A 22 -11.86 9.49 -11.18
C GLY A 22 -13.13 10.34 -11.10
N LEU A 23 -13.67 10.54 -9.90
CA LEU A 23 -14.83 11.41 -9.66
C LEU A 23 -14.45 12.61 -8.80
N GLU A 24 -15.10 13.76 -9.06
CA GLU A 24 -14.89 15.00 -8.31
C GLU A 24 -16.01 15.21 -7.27
N ASN A 25 -15.66 15.74 -6.09
CA ASN A 25 -16.60 16.17 -5.04
C ASN A 25 -17.59 15.08 -4.57
N VAL A 26 -17.16 13.82 -4.51
CA VAL A 26 -18.00 12.72 -4.01
C VAL A 26 -18.03 12.71 -2.48
N GLY A 27 -19.23 12.74 -1.90
CA GLY A 27 -19.41 12.64 -0.46
C GLY A 27 -19.33 11.20 0.04
N LEU A 28 -18.99 11.01 1.31
CA LEU A 28 -18.96 9.68 1.93
C LEU A 28 -20.30 8.92 1.83
N GLY A 29 -21.43 9.64 1.84
CA GLY A 29 -22.75 9.05 1.64
C GLY A 29 -22.94 8.39 0.26
N ASP A 30 -22.41 9.01 -0.79
CA ASP A 30 -22.44 8.47 -2.15
C ASP A 30 -21.54 7.24 -2.28
N ILE A 31 -20.35 7.29 -1.65
CA ILE A 31 -19.41 6.17 -1.56
C ILE A 31 -20.06 4.96 -0.87
N ILE A 32 -20.70 5.18 0.28
CA ILE A 32 -21.39 4.12 1.02
C ILE A 32 -22.54 3.54 0.19
N SER A 33 -23.30 4.40 -0.50
CA SER A 33 -24.39 3.96 -1.36
C SER A 33 -23.89 3.09 -2.52
N ALA A 34 -22.81 3.50 -3.19
CA ALA A 34 -22.16 2.73 -4.24
C ALA A 34 -21.64 1.37 -3.72
N ALA A 35 -21.00 1.35 -2.55
CA ALA A 35 -20.52 0.12 -1.92
C ALA A 35 -21.66 -0.83 -1.52
N ARG A 36 -22.79 -0.32 -1.04
CA ARG A 36 -23.99 -1.12 -0.78
C ARG A 36 -24.58 -1.68 -2.08
N SER A 37 -24.67 -0.86 -3.13
CA SER A 37 -25.14 -1.33 -4.45
C SER A 37 -24.23 -2.40 -5.06
N ALA A 38 -22.94 -2.36 -4.76
CA ALA A 38 -21.98 -3.38 -5.15
C ALA A 38 -21.88 -4.56 -4.15
N ASN A 39 -22.68 -4.58 -3.08
CA ASN A 39 -22.70 -5.61 -2.04
C ASN A 39 -21.35 -5.83 -1.35
N ILE A 40 -20.57 -4.77 -1.14
CA ILE A 40 -19.27 -4.80 -0.48
C ILE A 40 -19.23 -4.00 0.82
N HIS A 41 -20.30 -3.29 1.19
CA HIS A 41 -20.30 -2.43 2.37
C HIS A 41 -20.08 -3.21 3.68
N GLU A 42 -20.85 -4.28 3.90
CA GLU A 42 -20.76 -5.11 5.11
C GLU A 42 -19.40 -5.82 5.21
N PHE A 43 -18.72 -6.04 4.09
CA PHE A 43 -17.35 -6.52 4.05
C PHE A 43 -16.36 -5.42 4.46
N ILE A 44 -16.52 -4.20 3.95
CA ILE A 44 -15.68 -3.06 4.31
C ILE A 44 -15.75 -2.77 5.81
N GLU A 45 -16.93 -2.89 6.42
CA GLU A 45 -17.12 -2.69 7.86
C GLU A 45 -16.42 -3.73 8.75
N GLN A 46 -15.95 -4.85 8.20
CA GLN A 46 -15.16 -5.83 8.95
C GLN A 46 -13.73 -5.34 9.21
N PHE A 47 -13.22 -4.40 8.40
CA PHE A 47 -11.93 -3.78 8.65
C PHE A 47 -12.02 -2.78 9.80
N SER A 48 -11.01 -2.77 10.66
CA SER A 48 -10.94 -1.87 11.82
C SER A 48 -11.00 -0.38 11.45
N GLN A 49 -10.55 -0.02 10.24
CA GLN A 49 -10.59 1.34 9.71
C GLN A 49 -11.73 1.57 8.70
N GLY A 50 -12.57 0.56 8.43
CA GLY A 50 -13.69 0.67 7.50
C GLY A 50 -13.26 1.19 6.12
N TYR A 51 -13.89 2.28 5.67
CA TYR A 51 -13.58 2.93 4.38
C TYR A 51 -12.21 3.62 4.32
N GLU A 52 -11.61 3.93 5.48
CA GLU A 52 -10.27 4.52 5.57
C GLU A 52 -9.15 3.46 5.46
N THR A 53 -9.52 2.18 5.40
CA THR A 53 -8.56 1.08 5.25
C THR A 53 -7.76 1.23 3.96
N ARG A 54 -6.43 1.17 4.05
CA ARG A 54 -5.54 1.06 2.88
C ARG A 54 -5.43 -0.40 2.47
N ILE A 55 -6.30 -0.83 1.55
CA ILE A 55 -6.50 -2.24 1.22
C ILE A 55 -5.21 -2.98 0.81
N VAL A 56 -4.28 -2.31 0.12
CA VAL A 56 -3.00 -2.92 -0.27
C VAL A 56 -2.14 -3.26 0.96
N GLN A 57 -2.07 -2.37 1.94
CA GLN A 57 -1.32 -2.61 3.17
C GLN A 57 -1.98 -3.72 3.98
N GLU A 58 -3.30 -3.65 4.12
CA GLU A 58 -4.06 -4.63 4.89
C GLU A 58 -3.91 -6.05 4.32
N VAL A 59 -4.00 -6.23 3.00
CA VAL A 59 -3.83 -7.55 2.37
C VAL A 59 -2.42 -8.10 2.58
N LEU A 60 -1.39 -7.26 2.48
CA LEU A 60 -0.01 -7.68 2.73
C LEU A 60 0.22 -8.06 4.19
N GLU A 61 -0.37 -7.30 5.11
CA GLU A 61 -0.35 -7.55 6.56
C GLU A 61 -1.06 -8.85 6.91
N GLN A 62 -2.31 -9.01 6.50
CA GLN A 62 -3.12 -10.21 6.76
C GLN A 62 -2.44 -11.45 6.22
N ALA A 63 -1.94 -11.39 4.99
CA ALA A 63 -1.17 -12.49 4.45
C ALA A 63 0.01 -12.81 5.40
N ARG A 64 0.77 -11.82 5.87
CA ARG A 64 1.91 -12.07 6.78
C ARG A 64 1.48 -12.74 8.09
N LEU A 65 0.32 -12.35 8.63
CA LEU A 65 -0.22 -12.88 9.88
C LEU A 65 -0.78 -14.32 9.73
N GLU A 66 -1.42 -14.63 8.60
CA GLU A 66 -2.00 -15.96 8.32
C GLU A 66 -0.93 -17.07 8.25
N ASP A 67 0.23 -16.76 7.68
CA ASP A 67 1.36 -17.70 7.58
C ASP A 67 2.69 -16.99 7.83
N PRO A 68 3.16 -17.00 9.10
CA PRO A 68 4.45 -16.41 9.47
C PRO A 68 5.66 -17.07 8.81
N SER A 69 5.51 -18.28 8.24
CA SER A 69 6.59 -18.98 7.53
C SER A 69 6.75 -18.51 6.07
N ARG A 70 5.78 -17.76 5.54
CA ARG A 70 5.80 -17.31 4.16
C ARG A 70 6.81 -16.18 3.95
N THR A 71 7.81 -16.43 3.11
CA THR A 71 8.68 -15.37 2.58
C THR A 71 7.96 -14.58 1.48
N SER A 72 7.81 -13.27 1.68
CA SER A 72 7.17 -12.36 0.74
C SER A 72 8.21 -11.40 0.14
N LEU A 73 8.30 -11.34 -1.20
CA LEU A 73 9.15 -10.39 -1.93
C LEU A 73 8.24 -9.41 -2.67
N ILE A 74 8.45 -8.12 -2.46
CA ILE A 74 7.66 -7.03 -3.05
C ILE A 74 8.60 -6.18 -3.92
N ILE A 75 8.23 -5.96 -5.17
CA ILE A 75 8.84 -4.97 -6.05
C ILE A 75 7.83 -3.84 -6.20
N ALA A 76 8.16 -2.66 -5.68
CA ALA A 76 7.24 -1.54 -5.62
C ALA A 76 7.90 -0.26 -6.10
N HIS A 77 7.11 0.55 -6.80
CA HIS A 77 7.47 1.91 -7.20
C HIS A 77 6.93 2.98 -6.23
N ARG A 78 6.05 2.58 -5.29
CA ARG A 78 5.46 3.46 -4.28
C ARG A 78 6.10 3.21 -2.92
N LEU A 79 6.51 4.28 -2.24
CA LEU A 79 7.23 4.21 -0.98
C LEU A 79 6.35 3.75 0.20
N SER A 80 5.05 4.01 0.13
CA SER A 80 4.06 3.57 1.12
C SER A 80 3.98 2.06 1.26
N THR A 81 4.12 1.31 0.16
CA THR A 81 4.06 -0.16 0.15
C THR A 81 5.29 -0.82 0.74
N ILE A 82 6.43 -0.13 0.72
CA ILE A 82 7.70 -0.67 1.25
C ILE A 82 8.00 -0.18 2.67
N ARG A 83 7.18 0.72 3.22
CA ARG A 83 7.38 1.29 4.56
C ARG A 83 7.24 0.24 5.68
N SER A 84 6.36 -0.72 5.49
CA SER A 84 6.08 -1.80 6.44
C SER A 84 6.97 -3.03 6.25
N CYS A 85 7.91 -3.03 5.29
CA CYS A 85 8.76 -4.17 5.04
C CYS A 85 9.83 -4.35 6.12
N ASP A 86 10.02 -5.60 6.54
CA ASP A 86 11.08 -6.01 7.48
C ASP A 86 12.50 -5.72 6.91
N LEU A 87 12.64 -5.80 5.58
CA LEU A 87 13.85 -5.44 4.85
C LEU A 87 13.46 -4.72 3.56
N THR A 88 13.97 -3.50 3.39
CA THR A 88 13.91 -2.73 2.15
C THR A 88 15.28 -2.69 1.51
N CYS A 89 15.36 -2.99 0.22
CA CYS A 89 16.59 -2.89 -0.57
C CYS A 89 16.43 -1.85 -1.68
N VAL A 90 17.35 -0.89 -1.75
CA VAL A 90 17.41 0.08 -2.86
C VAL A 90 18.31 -0.47 -3.95
N PHE A 91 17.77 -0.60 -5.15
CA PHE A 91 18.49 -1.09 -6.32
C PHE A 91 18.83 0.08 -7.25
N ASP A 92 20.10 0.22 -7.61
CA ASP A 92 20.58 1.19 -8.59
C ASP A 92 21.66 0.56 -9.48
N LYS A 93 21.58 0.82 -10.79
CA LYS A 93 22.57 0.36 -11.81
C LYS A 93 22.99 -1.11 -11.69
N GLY A 94 22.06 -2.02 -11.42
CA GLY A 94 22.38 -3.45 -11.34
C GLY A 94 22.78 -3.96 -9.96
N HIS A 95 22.87 -3.08 -8.95
CA HIS A 95 23.36 -3.41 -7.62
C HIS A 95 22.41 -2.93 -6.51
N ILE A 96 22.38 -3.66 -5.40
CA ILE A 96 21.74 -3.18 -4.16
C ILE A 96 22.71 -2.20 -3.50
N ILE A 97 22.31 -0.93 -3.40
CA ILE A 97 23.14 0.15 -2.86
C ILE A 97 22.82 0.45 -1.38
N GLU A 98 21.61 0.12 -0.93
CA GLU A 98 21.19 0.26 0.47
C GLU A 98 20.26 -0.88 0.88
N GLY A 99 20.36 -1.29 2.14
CA GLY A 99 19.50 -2.31 2.75
C GLY A 99 19.23 -2.00 4.22
N GLY A 100 17.97 -2.14 4.64
CA GLY A 100 17.56 -1.96 6.03
C GLY A 100 16.06 -1.74 6.18
N THR A 101 15.63 -1.49 7.42
CA THR A 101 14.26 -1.07 7.74
C THR A 101 14.01 0.37 7.28
N HIS A 102 12.73 0.77 7.18
CA HIS A 102 12.36 2.15 6.88
C HIS A 102 13.02 3.18 7.82
N ILE A 103 13.08 2.87 9.12
CA ILE A 103 13.65 3.75 10.14
C ILE A 103 15.15 3.92 9.91
N GLU A 104 15.90 2.82 9.76
CA GLU A 104 17.35 2.85 9.53
C GLU A 104 17.69 3.60 8.24
N LEU A 105 16.98 3.31 7.14
CA LEU A 105 17.24 3.95 5.85
C LEU A 105 16.90 5.45 5.85
N THR A 106 15.86 5.85 6.58
CA THR A 106 15.51 7.27 6.77
C THR A 106 16.60 7.99 7.58
N GLN A 107 17.13 7.35 8.62
CA GLN A 107 18.21 7.92 9.43
C GLN A 107 19.53 8.06 8.68
N ARG A 108 19.86 7.12 7.79
CA ARG A 108 21.07 7.16 6.95
C ARG A 108 21.08 8.32 5.95
N ARG A 109 19.92 8.93 5.66
CA ARG A 109 19.76 10.04 4.71
C ARG A 109 20.35 9.75 3.32
N GLY A 110 20.30 8.49 2.90
CA GLY A 110 20.82 7.98 1.64
C GLY A 110 19.86 8.13 0.44
N ALA A 111 20.01 7.27 -0.56
CA ALA A 111 19.17 7.17 -1.74
C ALA A 111 17.69 6.95 -1.38
N TYR A 112 17.40 6.05 -0.44
CA TYR A 112 16.03 5.82 0.03
C TYR A 112 15.38 7.10 0.56
N TYR A 113 16.11 7.83 1.42
CA TYR A 113 15.65 9.09 2.01
C TYR A 113 15.39 10.17 0.96
N LYS A 114 16.25 10.27 -0.07
CA LYS A 114 16.04 11.20 -1.19
C LYS A 114 14.75 10.88 -1.95
N MET A 115 14.46 9.60 -2.20
CA MET A 115 13.21 9.19 -2.84
C MET A 115 11.99 9.56 -1.99
N LEU A 116 12.06 9.42 -0.66
CA LEU A 116 10.97 9.84 0.25
C LEU A 116 10.67 11.33 0.13
N ASN A 117 11.71 12.16 0.13
CA ASN A 117 11.54 13.60 0.05
C ASN A 117 11.07 14.08 -1.32
N GLN A 118 11.38 13.36 -2.39
CA GLN A 118 10.86 13.66 -3.73
C GLN A 118 9.38 13.32 -3.86
N ASN A 119 8.93 12.22 -3.24
CA ASN A 119 7.52 11.82 -3.25
C ASN A 119 6.62 12.67 -2.33
N ASN A 120 7.17 13.30 -1.29
CA ASN A 120 6.40 14.21 -0.41
C ASN A 120 6.27 15.65 -0.97
N LEU A 121 6.82 15.92 -2.15
CA LEU A 121 6.76 17.22 -2.85
C LEU A 121 5.75 17.24 -4.02
N GLN A 122 4.87 16.23 -4.11
CA GLN A 122 3.76 16.16 -5.07
C GLN A 122 2.41 16.16 -4.36
#